data_AF-A0A3C2B832-F1
#
_entry.id   AF-A0A3C2B832-F1
#
_cell.length_a   1.000
_cell.length_b   1.000
_cell.length_c   1.000
_cell.angle_alpha   90.00
_cell.angle_beta   90.00
_cell.angle_gamma   90.00
#
_symmetry.space_group_name_H-M   'P 1'
#
loop_
_entity.id
_entity.type
_entity.pdbx_description
1 polymer ?
#
loop_
_entity_poly.entity_id
_entity_poly.type
_entity_poly.pdbx_seq_one_letter_code
_entity_poly.pdbx_strand_id
1 'polypeptide(L)'
;MGTYIPPVLPGDPSALRRAARECRTAAASLKETTPKVAKALTPSALGGPAAPGLRTRLGDAADDLTRAASQLEQAADALEQQATKIDRSIKAHDAAVARAQAEAGE
;
A
#
# COMPACT_ATOMS: atom_id res chain seq x y z
N MET A 1 -18.23 5.15 -10.84
CA MET A 1 -18.13 4.14 -9.77
C MET A 1 -17.04 4.57 -8.82
N GLY A 2 -17.41 5.15 -7.67
CA GLY A 2 -16.45 5.54 -6.65
C GLY A 2 -16.11 4.35 -5.77
N THR A 3 -14.84 4.00 -5.66
CA THR A 3 -14.33 3.01 -4.72
C THR A 3 -14.54 3.52 -3.30
N TYR A 4 -15.54 2.97 -2.62
CA TYR A 4 -15.74 3.17 -1.18
C TYR A 4 -14.64 2.42 -0.43
N ILE A 5 -13.63 3.15 0.03
CA ILE A 5 -12.64 2.63 0.98
C ILE A 5 -13.27 2.83 2.36
N PRO A 6 -13.76 1.77 3.03
CA PRO A 6 -14.34 1.92 4.36
C PRO A 6 -13.27 2.50 5.31
N PRO A 7 -13.65 3.42 6.21
CA PRO A 7 -12.73 3.92 7.22
C PRO A 7 -12.25 2.74 8.06
N VAL A 8 -10.95 2.46 7.99
CA VAL A 8 -10.29 1.44 8.80
C VAL A 8 -10.48 1.85 10.25
N LEU A 9 -11.26 1.10 11.04
CA LEU A 9 -11.38 1.36 12.47
C LEU A 9 -9.97 1.31 13.07
N PRO A 10 -9.48 2.40 13.71
CA PRO A 10 -8.17 2.43 14.33
C PRO A 10 -8.19 1.47 15.53
N GLY A 11 -7.78 0.22 15.30
CA GLY A 11 -7.81 -0.83 16.33
C GLY A 11 -8.01 -2.24 15.82
N ASP A 12 -8.48 -2.44 14.58
CA ASP A 12 -8.66 -3.80 14.04
C ASP A 12 -7.42 -4.25 13.24
N PRO A 13 -6.63 -5.22 13.73
CA PRO A 13 -5.45 -5.72 13.03
C PRO A 13 -5.79 -6.40 11.68
N SER A 14 -6.99 -6.97 11.55
CA SER A 14 -7.45 -7.57 10.29
C SER A 14 -7.76 -6.49 9.24
N ALA A 15 -8.38 -5.39 9.67
CA ALA A 15 -8.67 -4.26 8.78
C ALA A 15 -7.37 -3.58 8.29
N LEU A 16 -6.38 -3.42 9.17
CA LEU A 16 -5.06 -2.89 8.80
C LEU A 16 -4.32 -3.81 7.82
N ARG A 17 -4.35 -5.14 8.03
CA ARG A 17 -3.76 -6.11 7.08
C ARG A 17 -4.48 -6.10 5.74
N ARG A 18 -5.79 -5.87 5.72
CA ARG A 18 -6.56 -5.73 4.47
C ARG A 18 -6.14 -4.48 3.71
N ALA A 19 -6.04 -3.33 4.39
CA ALA A 19 -5.54 -2.09 3.79
C ALA A 19 -4.10 -2.26 3.25
N ALA A 20 -3.22 -2.96 3.98
CA ALA A 20 -1.87 -3.26 3.51
C ALA A 20 -1.87 -4.09 2.21
N ARG A 21 -2.75 -5.10 2.10
CA ARG A 21 -2.91 -5.89 0.87
C ARG A 21 -3.44 -5.06 -0.30
N GLU A 22 -4.36 -4.15 -0.04
CA GLU A 22 -4.88 -3.22 -1.06
C GLU A 22 -3.76 -2.30 -1.56
N CYS A 23 -2.93 -1.75 -0.66
CA CYS A 23 -1.74 -0.98 -1.02
C CYS A 23 -0.74 -1.79 -1.86
N ARG A 24 -0.44 -3.04 -1.47
CA ARG A 24 0.46 -3.91 -2.27
C ARG A 24 -0.12 -4.26 -3.64
N THR A 25 -1.43 -4.50 -3.72
CA THR A 25 -2.11 -4.76 -5.00
C THR A 25 -2.01 -3.54 -5.91
N ALA A 26 -2.29 -2.35 -5.38
CA ALA A 26 -2.18 -1.10 -6.11
C ALA A 26 -0.72 -0.85 -6.57
N ALA A 27 0.26 -1.06 -5.69
CA ALA A 27 1.68 -0.96 -6.05
C ALA A 27 2.08 -1.94 -7.16
N ALA A 28 1.59 -3.19 -7.11
CA ALA A 28 1.84 -4.18 -8.15
C ALA A 28 1.23 -3.77 -9.50
N SER A 29 0.00 -3.24 -9.49
CA SER A 29 -0.62 -2.69 -10.70
C SER A 29 0.17 -1.53 -11.29
N LEU A 30 0.68 -0.62 -10.45
CA LEU A 30 1.54 0.47 -10.89
C LEU A 30 2.87 -0.02 -11.48
N LYS A 31 3.50 -1.02 -10.86
CA LYS A 31 4.72 -1.66 -11.39
C LYS A 31 4.50 -2.37 -12.71
N GLU A 32 3.28 -2.88 -12.97
CA GLU A 32 2.95 -3.51 -14.25
C GLU A 32 2.65 -2.50 -15.36
N THR A 33 2.03 -1.36 -15.03
CA THR A 33 1.64 -0.33 -16.02
C THR A 33 2.80 0.58 -16.41
N THR A 34 3.68 0.93 -15.46
CA THR A 34 4.86 1.78 -15.69
C THR A 34 5.74 1.33 -16.88
N PRO A 35 6.13 0.05 -17.03
CA PRO A 35 6.94 -0.40 -18.17
C PRO A 35 6.16 -0.35 -19.50
N LYS A 36 4.83 -0.42 -19.49
CA LYS A 36 4.00 -0.24 -20.69
C LYS A 36 4.02 1.21 -21.15
N VAL A 37 3.95 2.16 -20.20
CA VAL A 37 4.13 3.60 -20.46
C VAL A 37 5.55 3.87 -20.99
N ALA A 38 6.57 3.29 -20.37
CA ALA A 38 7.96 3.43 -20.81
C ALA A 38 8.21 2.85 -22.22
N LYS A 39 7.58 1.71 -22.58
CA LYS A 39 7.68 1.16 -23.94
C LYS A 39 7.02 2.04 -24.99
N ALA A 40 5.92 2.72 -24.66
CA ALA A 40 5.27 3.69 -25.54
C ALA A 40 6.15 4.92 -25.84
N LEU A 41 7.20 5.15 -25.04
CA LEU A 41 8.19 6.24 -25.22
C LEU A 41 9.35 5.89 -26.16
N THR A 42 9.30 4.73 -26.81
CA THR A 42 10.30 4.34 -27.80
C THR A 42 10.28 5.32 -29.00
N PRO A 43 11.45 5.72 -29.51
CA PRO A 43 11.59 6.84 -30.44
C PRO A 43 10.86 6.61 -31.78
N SER A 44 10.56 5.35 -32.12
CA SER A 44 9.78 4.99 -33.31
C SER A 44 8.28 5.31 -33.19
N ALA A 45 7.75 5.46 -31.97
CA ALA A 45 6.31 5.67 -31.72
C ALA A 45 5.90 7.14 -31.67
N LEU A 46 6.85 8.05 -31.41
CA LEU A 46 6.61 9.48 -31.25
C LEU A 46 7.35 10.23 -32.37
N GLY A 47 6.73 10.33 -33.55
CA GLY A 47 7.22 11.13 -34.66
C GLY A 47 6.70 12.57 -34.60
N GLY A 48 7.55 13.54 -34.96
CA GLY A 48 7.15 14.94 -35.13
C GLY A 48 7.72 15.93 -34.10
N PRO A 49 7.52 17.25 -34.31
CA PRO A 49 8.17 18.31 -33.53
C PRO A 49 7.75 18.37 -32.06
N ALA A 50 6.61 17.79 -31.69
CA ALA A 50 6.13 17.70 -30.31
C ALA A 50 6.66 16.45 -29.55
N ALA A 51 7.30 15.51 -30.25
CA ALA A 51 7.79 14.27 -29.68
C ALA A 51 8.73 14.45 -28.48
N PRO A 52 9.69 15.41 -28.46
CA PRO A 52 10.60 15.59 -27.33
C PRO A 52 9.87 15.98 -26.04
N GLY A 53 8.95 16.95 -26.12
CA GLY A 53 8.20 17.43 -24.96
C GLY A 53 7.22 16.38 -24.42
N LEU A 54 6.61 15.58 -25.30
CA LEU A 54 5.77 14.46 -24.90
C LEU A 54 6.60 13.36 -24.21
N ARG A 55 7.82 13.11 -24.70
CA ARG A 55 8.76 12.15 -24.11
C ARG A 55 9.17 12.52 -22.69
N THR A 56 9.48 13.79 -22.46
CA THR A 56 9.82 14.30 -21.12
C THR A 56 8.66 14.11 -20.16
N ARG A 57 7.45 14.58 -20.51
CA ARG A 57 6.27 14.48 -19.63
C ARG A 57 5.89 13.05 -19.28
N LEU A 58 6.01 12.13 -20.25
CA LEU A 58 5.72 10.71 -20.02
C LEU A 58 6.85 10.01 -19.26
N GLY A 59 8.09 10.47 -19.39
CA GLY A 59 9.21 10.07 -18.54
C GLY A 59 8.96 10.46 -17.07
N ASP A 60 8.65 11.74 -16.85
CA ASP A 60 8.29 12.27 -15.52
C ASP A 60 7.11 11.49 -14.91
N ALA A 61 6.07 11.22 -15.71
CA ALA A 61 4.94 10.42 -15.27
C ALA A 61 5.34 8.98 -14.89
N ALA A 62 6.25 8.34 -15.62
CA ALA A 62 6.74 7.00 -15.27
C ALA A 62 7.56 6.99 -13.97
N ASP A 63 8.36 8.03 -13.73
CA ASP A 63 9.09 8.22 -12.48
C ASP A 63 8.12 8.46 -11.30
N ASP A 64 7.08 9.27 -11.50
CA ASP A 64 6.05 9.52 -10.50
C ASP A 64 5.26 8.24 -10.15
N LEU A 65 4.91 7.43 -11.15
CA LEU A 65 4.25 6.13 -10.93
C LEU A 65 5.14 5.17 -10.15
N THR A 66 6.44 5.14 -10.44
CA THR A 66 7.42 4.34 -9.71
C THR A 66 7.50 4.77 -8.26
N ARG A 67 7.57 6.09 -8.01
CA ARG A 67 7.60 6.65 -6.66
C ARG A 67 6.32 6.35 -5.88
N ALA A 68 5.16 6.49 -6.51
CA ALA A 68 3.87 6.17 -5.91
C ALA A 68 3.77 4.69 -5.54
N ALA A 69 4.27 3.79 -6.39
CA ALA A 69 4.33 2.36 -6.08
C ALA A 69 5.20 2.07 -4.85
N SER A 70 6.38 2.68 -4.75
CA SER A 70 7.25 2.53 -3.57
C SER A 70 6.62 3.10 -2.30
N GLN A 71 5.91 4.23 -2.38
CA GLN A 71 5.20 4.79 -1.24
C GLN A 71 4.06 3.88 -0.76
N LEU A 72 3.34 3.25 -1.67
CA LEU A 72 2.30 2.28 -1.34
C LEU A 72 2.87 1.03 -0.67
N GLU A 73 4.05 0.55 -1.10
CA GLU A 73 4.74 -0.56 -0.43
C GLU A 73 5.15 -0.19 0.99
N GLN A 74 5.75 0.99 1.18
CA GLN A 74 6.12 1.48 2.51
C GLN A 74 4.89 1.64 3.43
N ALA A 75 3.78 2.15 2.89
CA ALA A 75 2.51 2.27 3.62
C ALA A 75 1.97 0.89 4.01
N ALA A 76 2.04 -0.10 3.11
CA ALA A 76 1.63 -1.46 3.41
C ALA A 76 2.46 -2.08 4.55
N ASP A 77 3.78 -1.89 4.52
CA ASP A 77 4.66 -2.40 5.57
C ASP A 77 4.38 -1.72 6.93
N ALA A 78 4.14 -0.40 6.93
CA ALA A 78 3.76 0.33 8.13
C ALA A 78 2.43 -0.19 8.72
N LEU A 79 1.43 -0.45 7.87
CA LEU A 79 0.14 -1.02 8.27
C LEU A 79 0.28 -2.44 8.84
N GLU A 80 1.12 -3.30 8.24
CA GLU A 80 1.40 -4.65 8.78
C GLU A 80 2.11 -4.60 10.13
N GLN A 81 3.07 -3.69 10.29
CA GLN A 81 3.74 -3.48 11.58
C GLN A 81 2.77 -3.00 12.64
N GLN A 82 1.87 -2.07 12.31
CA GLN A 82 0.86 -1.57 13.22
C GLN A 82 -0.14 -2.68 13.61
N ALA A 83 -0.61 -3.47 12.65
CA ALA A 83 -1.46 -4.63 12.92
C ALA A 83 -0.78 -5.61 13.88
N THR A 84 0.50 -5.90 13.65
CA THR A 84 1.29 -6.80 14.52
C THR A 84 1.43 -6.26 15.94
N LYS A 85 1.64 -4.94 16.10
CA LYS A 85 1.72 -4.32 17.43
C LYS A 85 0.38 -4.43 18.18
N ILE A 86 -0.73 -4.20 17.48
CA ILE A 86 -2.08 -4.32 18.06
C ILE A 86 -2.37 -5.76 18.47
N ASP A 87 -2.09 -6.75 17.60
CA ASP A 87 -2.22 -8.18 17.89
C ASP A 87 -1.48 -8.59 19.19
N ARG A 88 -0.24 -8.09 19.36
CA ARG A 88 0.54 -8.35 20.58
C ARG A 88 -0.07 -7.72 21.81
N SER A 89 -0.57 -6.50 21.69
CA SER A 89 -1.23 -5.79 22.79
C SER A 89 -2.49 -6.52 23.26
N ILE A 90 -3.31 -7.00 22.31
CA ILE A 90 -4.52 -7.78 22.60
C ILE A 90 -4.14 -9.06 23.36
N LYS A 91 -3.19 -9.85 22.85
CA LYS A 91 -2.74 -11.09 23.50
C LYS A 91 -2.17 -10.87 24.90
N ALA A 92 -1.40 -9.79 25.09
CA ALA A 92 -0.87 -9.44 26.40
C ALA A 92 -1.98 -9.05 27.38
N HIS A 93 -2.99 -8.32 26.90
CA HIS A 93 -4.15 -7.95 27.71
C HIS A 93 -4.99 -9.17 28.09
N ASP A 94 -5.31 -10.05 27.14
CA ASP A 94 -6.08 -11.28 27.39
C ASP A 94 -5.35 -12.19 28.40
N ALA A 95 -4.03 -12.32 28.29
CA ALA A 95 -3.22 -13.07 29.24
C ALA A 95 -3.24 -12.46 30.64
N ALA A 96 -3.23 -11.13 30.75
CA ALA A 96 -3.33 -10.44 32.04
C ALA A 96 -4.73 -10.60 32.66
N VAL A 97 -5.78 -10.51 31.86
CA VAL A 97 -7.17 -10.74 32.30
C VAL A 97 -7.35 -12.18 32.78
N ALA A 98 -6.85 -13.16 32.04
CA ALA A 98 -6.93 -14.58 32.43
C ALA A 98 -6.22 -14.86 33.76
N ARG A 99 -5.06 -14.24 34.01
CA ARG A 99 -4.34 -14.34 35.29
C ARG A 99 -5.14 -13.74 36.44
N ALA A 100 -5.66 -12.53 36.25
CA ALA A 100 -6.47 -11.86 37.28
C ALA A 100 -7.75 -12.65 37.62
N GLN A 101 -8.37 -13.31 36.64
CA GLN A 101 -9.53 -14.16 36.86
C GLN A 101 -9.18 -15.45 37.62
N ALA A 102 -8.01 -16.05 37.34
CA ALA A 102 -7.53 -17.22 38.07
C ALA A 102 -7.22 -16.88 39.54
N GLU A 103 -6.57 -15.74 39.79
CA GLU A 103 -6.24 -15.26 41.14
C GLU A 103 -7.47 -14.85 41.97
N ALA A 104 -8.56 -14.42 41.32
CA ALA A 104 -9.80 -14.03 42.00
C ALA A 104 -10.77 -15.20 42.25
N GLY A 105 -10.48 -16.38 41.68
CA GLY A 105 -11.30 -17.59 41.82
C GLY A 105 -10.78 -18.60 42.85
N GLU A 106 -9.59 -18.35 43.42
CA GLU A 106 -8.98 -19.06 44.56
C GLU A 106 -9.33 -18.37 45.90
#